data_AF-A0A1N6WJY8-F1
#
_entry.id   AF-A0A1N6WJY8-F1
#
_cell.length_a   1.000
_cell.length_b   1.000
_cell.length_c   1.000
_cell.angle_alpha   90.00
_cell.angle_beta   90.00
_cell.angle_gamma   90.00
#
_symmetry.space_group_name_H-M   'P 1'
#
loop_
_entity.id
_entity.type
_entity.pdbx_description
1 polymer ?
#
loop_
_entity_poly.entity_id
_entity_poly.type
_entity_poly.pdbx_seq_one_letter_code
_entity_poly.pdbx_strand_id
1 'polypeptide(L)' 'MSKRRKFSAEFKRGAVEQASQPGVSCAQVARELGIRDNLLTRWKREAQGQGT' A
#
# COMPACT_ATOMS: atom_id res chain seq x y z
N MET A 1 15.22 18.79 5.34
CA MET A 1 14.30 18.34 4.26
C MET A 1 14.33 16.81 4.17
N SER A 2 13.40 16.11 4.80
CA SER A 2 13.36 14.63 4.73
C SER A 2 12.93 14.19 3.33
N LYS A 3 13.81 13.48 2.60
CA LYS A 3 13.52 12.95 1.26
C LYS A 3 12.32 11.99 1.36
N ARG A 4 11.22 12.31 0.67
CA ARG A 4 10.06 11.39 0.59
C ARG A 4 10.51 10.10 -0.10
N ARG A 5 10.34 8.95 0.56
CA ARG A 5 10.55 7.63 -0.05
C ARG A 5 9.63 7.50 -1.27
N LYS A 6 10.22 7.21 -2.42
CA LYS A 6 9.51 6.88 -3.65
C LYS A 6 9.45 5.37 -3.78
N PHE A 7 8.29 4.86 -4.19
CA PHE A 7 8.05 3.44 -4.44
C PHE A 7 7.61 3.28 -5.89
N SER A 8 8.07 2.22 -6.56
CA SER A 8 7.66 1.91 -7.93
C SER A 8 6.16 1.59 -7.98
N ALA A 9 5.55 1.75 -9.16
CA ALA A 9 4.15 1.39 -9.36
C ALA A 9 3.90 -0.10 -9.10
N GLU A 10 4.83 -0.96 -9.52
CA GLU A 10 4.77 -2.41 -9.30
C GLU A 10 4.80 -2.75 -7.80
N PHE A 11 5.68 -2.11 -7.03
CA PHE A 11 5.73 -2.30 -5.58
C PHE A 11 4.40 -1.90 -4.90
N LYS A 12 3.81 -0.77 -5.32
CA LYS A 12 2.52 -0.34 -4.78
C LYS A 12 1.41 -1.33 -5.11
N ARG A 13 1.36 -1.83 -6.35
CA ARG A 13 0.36 -2.82 -6.77
C ARG A 13 0.47 -4.11 -5.96
N GLY A 14 1.67 -4.67 -5.83
CA GLY A 14 1.91 -5.88 -5.03
C GLY A 14 1.50 -5.69 -3.57
N ALA A 15 1.85 -4.55 -2.97
CA ALA A 15 1.45 -4.24 -1.60
C ALA A 15 -0.08 -4.14 -1.44
N VAL A 16 -0.77 -3.49 -2.39
CA VAL A 16 -2.24 -3.37 -2.38
C VAL A 16 -2.92 -4.72 -2.61
N GLU A 17 -2.40 -5.56 -3.50
CA GLU A 17 -2.91 -6.90 -3.76
C GLU A 17 -2.81 -7.78 -2.51
N GLN A 18 -1.65 -7.79 -1.85
CA GLN A 18 -1.45 -8.52 -0.59
C GLN A 18 -2.41 -8.02 0.50
N ALA A 19 -2.59 -6.70 0.63
CA ALA A 19 -3.51 -6.10 1.59
C ALA A 19 -5.01 -6.22 1.21
N SER A 20 -5.32 -6.79 0.04
CA SER A 20 -6.68 -7.07 -0.41
C SER A 20 -7.08 -8.53 -0.22
N GLN A 21 -6.15 -9.39 0.21
CA GLN A 21 -6.44 -10.77 0.56
C GLN A 21 -7.37 -10.86 1.79
N PRO A 22 -8.30 -11.82 1.82
CA PRO A 22 -9.19 -12.02 2.96
C PRO A 22 -8.38 -12.38 4.22
N GLY A 23 -8.72 -11.75 5.35
CA GLY A 23 -8.01 -11.96 6.63
C GLY A 23 -6.68 -11.20 6.77
N VAL A 24 -6.23 -10.49 5.73
CA VAL A 24 -5.00 -9.69 5.78
C VAL A 24 -5.32 -8.22 6.06
N SER A 25 -4.63 -7.63 7.05
CA SER A 25 -4.78 -6.21 7.37
C SER A 25 -3.69 -5.34 6.71
N CYS A 26 -4.05 -4.12 6.31
CA CYS A 26 -3.08 -3.15 5.79
C CYS A 26 -1.94 -2.88 6.81
N ALA A 27 -2.25 -2.90 8.11
CA ALA A 27 -1.25 -2.69 9.15
C ALA A 27 -0.21 -3.82 9.19
N GLN A 28 -0.65 -5.08 9.02
CA GLN A 28 0.26 -6.23 8.95
C GLN A 28 1.18 -6.13 7.74
N VAL A 29 0.61 -5.97 6.54
CA VAL A 29 1.39 -5.89 5.29
C VAL A 29 2.36 -4.70 5.32
N ALA A 30 1.95 -3.55 5.87
CA ALA A 30 2.82 -2.40 5.99
C ALA A 30 4.03 -2.68 6.91
N ARG A 31 3.83 -3.40 8.02
CA ARG A 31 4.92 -3.80 8.93
C ARG A 31 5.88 -4.78 8.25
N GLU A 32 5.36 -5.78 7.56
CA GLU A 32 6.16 -6.75 6.79
C GLU A 32 7.01 -6.06 5.71
N LEU A 33 6.43 -5.08 5.01
CA LEU A 33 7.11 -4.31 3.96
C LEU A 33 7.96 -3.15 4.49
N GLY A 34 7.98 -2.91 5.81
CA GLY A 34 8.72 -1.80 6.42
C GLY A 34 8.26 -0.41 5.99
N ILE A 35 6.98 -0.26 5.63
CA ILE A 35 6.34 1.00 5.23
C ILE A 35 5.35 1.48 6.29
N ARG A 36 4.89 2.73 6.15
CA ARG A 36 3.82 3.25 7.01
C ARG A 36 2.47 2.67 6.58
N ASP A 37 1.69 2.20 7.53
CA ASP A 37 0.31 1.70 7.37
C ASP A 37 -0.59 2.68 6.59
N ASN A 38 -0.50 3.97 6.92
CA ASN A 38 -1.25 5.05 6.29
C ASN A 38 -0.97 5.16 4.78
N LEU A 39 0.23 4.79 4.34
CA LEU A 39 0.63 4.80 2.94
C LEU A 39 -0.09 3.69 2.16
N LEU A 40 -0.16 2.51 2.75
CA LEU A 40 -0.82 1.35 2.14
C LEU A 40 -2.33 1.52 2.09
N THR A 41 -2.94 2.07 3.15
CA THR A 41 -4.36 2.42 3.16
C THR A 41 -4.70 3.45 2.06
N ARG A 42 -3.83 4.44 1.85
CA ARG A 42 -4.00 5.41 0.76
C ARG A 42 -3.90 4.75 -0.61
N TRP A 43 -2.90 3.91 -0.85
CA TRP A 43 -2.76 3.21 -2.13
C TRP A 43 -3.93 2.27 -2.43
N LYS A 44 -4.47 1.61 -1.40
CA LYS A 44 -5.66 0.77 -1.55
C LYS A 44 -6.86 1.61 -1.98
N ARG A 45 -7.07 2.79 -1.41
CA ARG A 45 -8.12 3.74 -1.85
C ARG A 45 -7.89 4.25 -3.26
N GLU A 46 -6.66 4.61 -3.60
CA GLU A 46 -6.30 5.06 -4.96
C GLU A 46 -6.57 3.97 -6.00
N ALA A 47 -6.24 2.71 -5.71
CA ALA A 47 -6.50 1.58 -6.60
C ALA A 47 -8.01 1.28 -6.78
N GLN A 48 -8.83 1.54 -5.77
CA GLN A 48 -10.29 1.34 -5.83
C GLN A 48 -11.02 2.51 -6.49
N GLY A 49 -10.49 3.74 -6.34
CA GLY A 49 -11.04 4.95 -6.96
C GLY A 49 -10.55 5.20 -8.39
N GLN A 50 -9.53 4.48 -8.85
CA GLN A 50 -9.02 4.54 -10.22
C GLN A 50 -9.81 3.59 -11.13
N GLY A 51 -11.12 3.83 -11.19
CA GLY A 51 -12.11 3.08 -11.95
C GLY A 51 -13.20 4.01 -12.50
N THR A 52 -12.79 5.04 -13.24
CA THR A 52 -13.62 5.81 -14.20
C THR A 52 -12.74 6.19 -15.37
#